data_AF-A0AAV7L9Q4-F1
#
_entry.id   AF-A0AAV7L9Q4-F1
#
_cell.length_a   1.000
_cell.length_b   1.000
_cell.length_c   1.000
_cell.angle_alpha   90.00
_cell.angle_beta   90.00
_cell.angle_gamma   90.00
#
_symmetry.space_group_name_H-M   'P 1'
#
loop_
_entity.id
_entity.type
_entity.pdbx_description
1 polymer ?
#
loop_
_entity_poly.entity_id
_entity_poly.type
_entity_poly.pdbx_seq_one_letter_code
_entity_poly.pdbx_strand_id
1 'polypeptide(L)' 'REGEGVRLYWDKLREASVVSRWNPWSSELPYTTFTDHPVKNCSERFAIIC' A
#
# COMPACT_ATOMS: atom_id res chain seq x y z
N ARG A 1 5.53 -9.91 -5.84
CA ARG A 1 6.05 -8.69 -6.51
C ARG A 1 7.37 -8.39 -5.85
N GLU A 2 8.46 -8.39 -6.61
CA GLU A 2 9.75 -7.94 -6.10
C GLU A 2 9.77 -6.41 -6.18
N GLY A 3 10.09 -5.76 -5.06
CA GLY A 3 10.06 -4.32 -4.90
C GLY A 3 10.05 -3.93 -3.43
N GLU A 4 10.77 -2.86 -3.08
CA GLU A 4 10.75 -2.30 -1.73
C GLU A 4 9.45 -1.51 -1.54
N GLY A 5 8.82 -1.64 -0.37
CA GLY A 5 7.56 -0.98 -0.09
C GLY A 5 7.23 -0.99 1.39
N VAL A 6 6.43 -0.02 1.81
CA VAL A 6 6.00 0.13 3.20
C VAL A 6 4.55 -0.30 3.33
N ARG A 7 4.28 -1.22 4.25
CA ARG A 7 2.91 -1.63 4.59
C ARG A 7 2.53 -1.09 5.96
N LEU A 8 1.48 -0.30 6.00
CA LEU A 8 0.91 0.25 7.23
C LEU A 8 -0.33 -0.54 7.61
N TYR A 9 -0.37 -1.04 8.83
CA TYR A 9 -1.52 -1.73 9.43
C TYR A 9 -2.16 -0.79 10.45
N TRP A 10 -3.49 -0.65 10.42
CA TRP A 10 -4.23 0.19 11.38
C TRP A 10 -5.13 -0.61 12.32
N ASP A 11 -5.34 -1.90 12.07
CA ASP A 11 -5.99 -2.83 13.01
C ASP A 11 -4.98 -3.85 13.56
N LYS A 12 -5.33 -4.46 14.68
CA LYS A 12 -4.56 -5.47 15.40
C LYS A 12 -4.52 -6.78 14.61
N LEU A 13 -3.66 -6.85 13.60
CA LEU A 13 -3.16 -8.09 12.97
C LEU A 13 -4.23 -9.08 12.48
N ARG A 14 -5.49 -8.69 12.35
CA ARG A 14 -6.52 -9.58 11.80
C ARG A 14 -6.13 -9.89 10.36
N GLU A 15 -5.92 -11.17 10.08
CA GLU A 15 -5.58 -11.56 8.72
C GLU A 15 -6.79 -11.32 7.83
N ALA A 16 -6.59 -10.58 6.74
CA ALA A 16 -7.62 -10.39 5.74
C ALA A 16 -8.05 -11.76 5.18
N SER A 17 -9.36 -11.98 5.11
CA SER A 17 -9.90 -13.21 4.53
C SER A 17 -9.38 -13.42 3.11
N VAL A 18 -9.30 -14.68 2.67
CA VAL A 18 -8.87 -14.99 1.30
C VAL A 18 -9.77 -14.27 0.29
N VAL A 19 -11.08 -14.27 0.52
CA VAL A 19 -12.06 -13.62 -0.37
C VAL A 19 -11.82 -12.11 -0.46
N SER A 20 -11.58 -11.44 0.68
CA SER A 20 -11.30 -10.00 0.72
C SER A 20 -10.00 -9.64 -0.02
N ARG A 21 -8.97 -10.49 0.05
CA ARG A 21 -7.70 -10.29 -0.68
C ARG A 21 -7.86 -10.36 -2.20
N TRP A 22 -8.80 -11.16 -2.70
CA TRP A 22 -9.06 -11.31 -4.14
C TRP A 22 -10.07 -10.29 -4.68
N ASN A 23 -10.82 -9.62 -3.82
CA ASN A 23 -11.84 -8.65 -4.22
C ASN A 23 -11.26 -7.22 -4.32
N PRO A 24 -11.17 -6.64 -5.53
CA PRO A 24 -10.62 -5.29 -5.72
C PRO A 24 -11.50 -4.16 -5.14
N TRP A 25 -12.74 -4.46 -4.76
CA TRP A 25 -13.67 -3.50 -4.14
C TRP A 25 -13.82 -3.72 -2.63
N SER A 26 -13.05 -4.62 -2.03
CA SER A 26 -13.09 -4.86 -0.58
C SER A 26 -12.51 -3.67 0.19
N SER A 27 -13.33 -3.05 1.04
CA SER A 27 -12.89 -2.06 2.05
C SER A 27 -12.31 -2.70 3.32
N GLU A 28 -12.39 -4.02 3.44
CA GLU A 28 -12.07 -4.78 4.66
C GLU A 28 -10.58 -5.11 4.81
N LEU A 29 -9.70 -4.53 3.99
CA LEU A 29 -8.27 -4.76 4.14
C LEU A 29 -7.75 -3.90 5.30
N PRO A 30 -7.18 -4.49 6.37
CA PRO A 30 -6.72 -3.75 7.54
C PRO A 30 -5.33 -3.11 7.34
N TYR A 31 -4.93 -2.89 6.09
CA TYR A 31 -3.65 -2.34 5.73
C TYR A 31 -3.68 -1.65 4.37
N THR A 32 -2.70 -0.77 4.17
CA THR A 32 -2.36 -0.19 2.87
C THR A 32 -0.89 -0.44 2.57
N THR A 33 -0.54 -0.64 1.31
CA THR A 33 0.84 -0.86 0.87
C THR A 33 1.24 0.25 -0.08
N PHE A 34 2.28 0.99 0.26
CA PHE A 34 2.92 1.98 -0.60
C PHE A 34 4.13 1.34 -1.27
N THR A 35 4.12 1.29 -2.59
CA THR A 35 5.26 0.83 -3.41
C THR A 35 6.10 1.98 -3.95
N ASP A 36 5.58 3.21 -3.85
CA ASP A 36 6.23 4.43 -4.27
C ASP A 36 5.87 5.56 -3.29
N HIS A 37 6.74 6.56 -3.23
CA HIS A 37 6.47 7.76 -2.44
C HIS A 37 5.26 8.52 -3.04
N PRO A 38 4.24 8.90 -2.24
CA PRO A 38 3.04 9.58 -2.75
C PRO A 38 3.31 10.86 -3.53
N VAL A 39 4.42 11.54 -3.23
CA VAL A 39 4.80 12.81 -3.85
C VAL A 39 5.75 12.67 -5.04
N LYS A 40 6.14 11.44 -5.41
CA LYS A 40 7.09 11.17 -6.50
C LYS A 40 6.69 11.84 -7.81
N ASN A 41 5.38 11.86 -8.12
CA ASN A 41 4.84 12.46 -9.34
C ASN A 41 4.34 13.91 -9.16
N CYS A 42 4.47 14.49 -7.96
CA CYS A 42 3.99 15.85 -7.70
C CYS A 42 5.00 16.93 -8.14
N SER A 43 6.28 16.60 -8.29
CA SER A 43 7.32 17.51 -8.77
C SER A 43 8.54 16.74 -9.26
N GLU A 44 9.21 17.25 -10.29
CA GLU A 44 10.50 16.73 -10.75
C GLU A 44 11.56 16.67 -9.62
N ARG A 45 11.51 17.61 -8.67
CA ARG A 45 12.41 17.60 -7.52
C ARG A 45 12.19 16.39 -6.61
N PHE A 46 10.92 15.99 -6.42
CA PHE A 46 10.58 14.84 -5.61
C PHE A 46 10.88 13.53 -6.34
N ALA A 47 10.73 13.49 -7.67
CA ALA A 47 11.10 12.35 -8.49
C ALA A 47 12.59 11.97 -8.38
N ILE A 48 13.48 12.94 -8.15
CA ILE A 48 14.93 12.71 -8.02
C ILE A 48 15.30 12.05 -6.68
N ILE A 49 14.51 12.27 -5.63
CA ILE A 49 14.79 11.81 -4.26
C ILE A 49 13.93 10.61 -3.81
N CYS A 50 13.07 10.10 -4.69
CA CYS A 50 12.13 8.99 -4.44
C CYS A 50 12.48 7.77 -5.30
#